data_AF-A0A1Y0C209-F1
#
_entry.id   AF-A0A1Y0C209-F1
#
_cell.length_a   1.000
_cell.length_b   1.000
_cell.length_c   1.000
_cell.angle_alpha   90.00
_cell.angle_beta   90.00
_cell.angle_gamma   90.00
#
_symmetry.space_group_name_H-M   'P 1'
#
loop_
_entity.id
_entity.type
_entity.pdbx_description
1 polymer ?
#
loop_
_entity_poly.entity_id
_entity_poly.type
_entity_poly.pdbx_seq_one_letter_code
_entity_poly.pdbx_strand_id
1 'polypeptide(L)' 'MSTALTHSLLGGVPLLLFVILALIFLTRRGPHPATYKMSDSWTHEPILWAAAEPADHGHGGHDSHGVTIGGGASGKW' A
#
# COMPACT_ATOMS: atom_id res chain seq x y z
N MET A 1 -50.99 6.74 -7.05
CA MET A 1 -49.57 6.59 -7.45
C MET A 1 -49.26 5.12 -7.65
N SER A 2 -48.42 4.76 -8.62
CA SER A 2 -48.04 3.36 -8.90
C SER A 2 -46.98 2.87 -7.91
N THR A 3 -47.17 1.71 -7.29
CA THR A 3 -46.19 1.09 -6.38
C THR A 3 -44.88 0.75 -7.09
N ALA A 4 -44.95 0.31 -8.34
CA ALA A 4 -43.77 0.03 -9.16
C ALA A 4 -42.92 1.28 -9.41
N LEU A 5 -43.58 2.44 -9.61
CA LEU A 5 -42.90 3.73 -9.76
C LEU A 5 -42.17 4.12 -8.46
N THR A 6 -42.84 3.99 -7.32
CA THR A 6 -42.27 4.37 -6.00
C THR A 6 -41.03 3.55 -5.65
N HIS A 7 -41.07 2.22 -5.84
CA HIS A 7 -39.92 1.36 -5.55
C HIS A 7 -38.74 1.62 -6.50
N SER A 8 -39.04 1.84 -7.78
CA SER A 8 -38.02 2.19 -8.78
C SER A 8 -37.33 3.51 -8.45
N LEU A 9 -38.08 4.52 -7.99
CA LEU A 9 -37.49 5.81 -7.63
C LEU A 9 -36.63 5.71 -6.36
N LEU A 10 -37.17 5.08 -5.30
CA LEU A 10 -36.49 4.99 -4.01
C LEU A 10 -35.24 4.11 -4.03
N GLY A 11 -35.22 3.05 -4.83
CA GLY A 11 -34.05 2.18 -4.97
C GLY A 11 -33.13 2.58 -6.13
N GLY A 12 -33.72 2.87 -7.29
CA GLY A 12 -32.97 3.09 -8.53
C GLY A 12 -32.23 4.42 -8.56
N VAL A 13 -32.84 5.51 -8.09
CA VAL A 13 -32.20 6.84 -8.13
C VAL A 13 -30.97 6.90 -7.23
N PRO A 14 -30.99 6.45 -5.96
CA PRO A 14 -29.79 6.44 -5.13
C PRO A 14 -28.67 5.59 -5.71
N LEU A 15 -28.99 4.40 -6.24
CA LEU A 15 -28.00 3.52 -6.88
C LEU A 15 -27.39 4.16 -8.13
N LEU A 16 -28.22 4.74 -9.01
CA LEU A 16 -27.75 5.40 -10.22
C LEU A 16 -26.86 6.60 -9.87
N LEU A 17 -27.29 7.43 -8.91
CA LEU A 17 -26.50 8.57 -8.43
C LEU A 17 -25.15 8.09 -7.87
N PHE A 18 -25.16 7.06 -7.03
CA PHE A 18 -23.94 6.49 -6.46
C PHE A 18 -22.98 6.01 -7.55
N VAL A 19 -23.46 5.25 -8.54
CA VAL A 19 -22.63 4.76 -9.64
C VAL A 19 -22.04 5.92 -10.43
N ILE A 20 -22.84 6.95 -10.75
CA ILE A 20 -22.36 8.12 -11.49
C ILE A 20 -21.26 8.84 -10.70
N LEU A 21 -21.49 9.12 -9.42
CA LEU A 21 -20.49 9.77 -8.57
C LEU A 21 -19.23 8.90 -8.41
N ALA A 22 -19.39 7.60 -8.22
CA ALA A 22 -18.26 6.69 -8.09
C ALA A 22 -17.39 6.68 -9.34
N LEU A 23 -18.00 6.62 -10.52
CA LEU A 23 -17.29 6.69 -11.79
C LEU A 23 -16.59 8.04 -11.97
N ILE A 24 -17.20 9.15 -11.56
CA ILE A 24 -16.59 10.48 -11.67
C ILE A 24 -15.39 10.64 -10.75
N PHE A 25 -15.46 10.15 -9.50
CA PHE A 25 -14.48 10.45 -8.47
C PHE A 25 -13.44 9.35 -8.23
N LEU A 26 -13.84 8.07 -8.23
CA LEU A 26 -12.93 6.96 -7.89
C LEU A 26 -12.04 6.50 -9.05
N THR A 27 -12.36 6.87 -10.29
CA THR A 27 -11.53 6.52 -11.46
C THR A 27 -10.39 7.51 -11.71
N ARG A 28 -10.37 8.63 -10.97
CA ARG A 28 -9.31 9.63 -11.05
C ARG A 28 -8.04 9.08 -10.43
N ARG A 29 -6.89 9.52 -10.96
CA ARG A 29 -5.60 9.22 -10.35
C ARG A 29 -5.53 9.85 -8.96
N GLY A 30 -5.35 9.03 -7.93
CA GLY A 30 -5.17 9.47 -6.56
C GLY A 30 -3.79 10.08 -6.30
N PRO A 31 -3.54 10.55 -5.06
CA PRO A 31 -2.27 11.17 -4.69
C PRO A 31 -1.11 10.18 -4.53
N HIS A 32 -1.39 8.87 -4.52
CA HIS A 32 -0.36 7.85 -4.40
C HIS A 32 0.55 7.87 -5.65
N PRO A 33 1.89 7.88 -5.47
CA PRO A 33 2.82 7.89 -6.59
C PRO A 33 2.68 6.63 -7.45
N ALA A 34 3.13 6.72 -8.70
CA ALA A 34 3.17 5.55 -9.57
C ALA A 34 4.17 4.51 -9.02
N THR A 35 3.86 3.23 -9.20
CA THR A 35 4.78 2.13 -8.89
C THR A 35 6.09 2.28 -9.68
N TYR A 36 7.22 2.05 -9.01
CA TYR A 36 8.54 2.06 -9.64
C TYR A 36 8.62 1.02 -10.77
N LYS A 37 9.27 1.39 -11.87
CA LYS A 37 9.55 0.50 -13.00
C LYS A 37 11.02 0.14 -13.01
N MET A 38 11.34 -1.15 -13.13
CA MET A 38 12.74 -1.61 -13.08
C MET A 38 13.58 -1.18 -14.29
N SER A 39 12.94 -0.80 -15.40
CA SER A 39 13.60 -0.22 -16.57
C SER A 39 14.09 1.20 -16.34
N ASP A 40 13.49 1.91 -15.39
CA ASP A 40 13.79 3.30 -15.11
C ASP A 40 14.94 3.36 -14.09
N SER A 41 15.66 4.49 -14.05
CA SER A 41 16.66 4.70 -13.00
C SER A 41 15.99 5.07 -11.67
N TRP A 42 16.61 4.71 -10.54
CA TRP A 42 16.11 5.05 -9.21
C TRP A 42 16.25 6.55 -8.93
N THR A 43 15.13 7.25 -8.77
CA THR A 43 15.09 8.71 -8.53
C THR A 43 14.60 9.08 -7.13
N HIS A 44 14.26 8.10 -6.29
CA HIS A 44 13.77 8.33 -4.94
C HIS A 44 14.93 8.36 -3.95
N GLU A 45 14.73 8.94 -2.77
CA GLU A 45 15.73 8.90 -1.69
C GLU A 45 16.02 7.46 -1.22
N PRO A 46 17.20 7.18 -0.64
CA PRO A 46 17.53 5.87 -0.08
C PRO A 46 16.51 5.41 0.96
N ILE A 47 16.14 4.12 0.92
CA ILE A 47 15.14 3.52 1.80
C ILE A 47 15.78 2.38 2.61
N LEU A 48 15.61 2.42 3.93
CA LEU A 48 15.92 1.33 4.85
C LEU A 48 14.66 0.99 5.65
N TRP A 49 14.13 -0.22 5.46
CA TRP A 49 13.01 -0.74 6.24
C TRP A 49 13.52 -1.74 7.27
N ALA A 50 13.78 -1.26 8.48
CA ALA A 50 14.18 -2.11 9.59
C ALA A 50 12.97 -2.86 10.14
N ALA A 51 13.12 -4.16 10.41
CA ALA A 51 12.11 -4.91 11.12
C ALA A 51 12.02 -4.43 12.58
N ALA A 52 10.80 -4.37 13.12
CA ALA A 52 10.56 -4.07 14.53
C ALA A 52 10.53 -5.33 15.43
N GLU A 53 10.81 -6.50 14.87
CA GLU A 53 10.85 -7.74 15.64
C GLU A 53 12.02 -7.72 16.64
N PRO A 54 11.82 -8.25 17.86
CA PRO A 54 12.89 -8.38 18.83
C PRO A 54 13.93 -9.37 18.31
N ALA A 55 15.21 -9.05 18.52
CA ALA A 55 16.32 -9.94 18.21
C ALA A 55 16.31 -11.25 19.03
N ASP A 56 15.47 -11.33 20.06
CA ASP A 56 15.56 -12.32 21.12
C ASP A 56 14.63 -13.51 20.87
N HIS A 57 15.12 -14.45 20.07
CA HIS A 57 14.62 -15.82 20.02
C HIS A 57 15.65 -16.81 20.57
N GLY A 58 16.41 -16.44 21.62
CA GLY A 58 17.25 -17.39 22.35
C GLY A 58 18.47 -16.79 23.05
N HIS A 59 18.44 -16.88 24.38
CA HIS A 59 19.54 -16.78 25.34
C HIS A 59 20.27 -15.42 25.45
N GLY A 60 20.00 -14.73 26.56
CA GLY A 60 20.64 -13.49 26.94
C GLY A 60 22.15 -13.57 27.17
N GLY A 61 22.78 -12.40 27.10
CA GLY A 61 24.15 -12.18 27.58
C GLY A 61 24.95 -11.20 26.72
N HIS A 62 25.13 -9.98 27.26
CA HIS A 62 26.29 -9.07 27.12
C HIS A 62 26.15 -7.83 26.21
N ASP A 63 25.87 -6.71 26.88
CA ASP A 63 25.80 -5.32 26.39
C ASP A 63 27.16 -4.70 26.03
N SER A 64 28.03 -5.35 25.26
CA SER A 64 29.24 -4.67 24.73
C SER A 64 29.93 -5.33 23.52
N HIS A 65 29.18 -6.05 22.68
CA HIS A 65 29.74 -6.48 21.41
C HIS A 65 29.79 -5.27 20.45
N GLY A 66 31.00 -4.76 20.18
CA GLY A 66 31.21 -3.72 19.18
C GLY A 66 30.63 -4.13 17.82
N VAL A 67 30.33 -3.15 16.96
CA VAL A 67 29.85 -3.43 15.60
C VAL A 67 30.93 -4.20 14.85
N THR A 68 30.73 -5.51 14.71
CA THR A 68 31.61 -6.40 13.96
C THR A 68 30.98 -6.76 12.62
N ILE A 69 31.81 -7.01 11.62
CA ILE A 69 31.35 -7.45 10.30
C ILE A 69 31.05 -8.95 10.39
N GLY A 70 29.83 -9.36 10.01
CA GLY A 70 29.42 -10.76 9.90
C GLY A 70 29.90 -11.41 8.60
N GLY A 71 28.96 -11.70 7.69
CA GLY A 71 29.23 -12.27 6.35
C GLY A 71 28.66 -11.42 5.21
N GLY A 72 28.80 -11.88 3.96
CA GLY A 72 28.29 -11.17 2.78
C GLY A 72 27.86 -12.11 1.64
N ALA A 73 26.86 -11.68 0.88
CA ALA A 73 26.37 -12.35 -0.33
C ALA A 73 26.14 -11.31 -1.44
N SER A 74 26.29 -11.70 -2.71
CA SER A 74 26.14 -10.78 -3.86
C SER A 74 25.59 -11.49 -5.10
N GLY A 75 24.89 -10.74 -5.96
CA GLY A 75 24.32 -11.20 -7.24
C GLY A 75 24.17 -10.03 -8.22
N LYS A 76 23.86 -10.33 -9.48
CA LYS A 76 23.66 -9.36 -10.57
C LYS A 76 22.41 -9.78 -11.34
N TRP A 77 21.25 -9.31 -10.87
CA TRP A 77 19.97 -9.58 -11.51
C TRP A 77 20.01 -9.27 -13.01
#